data_AF-A0A959DWT1-F1
#
_entry.id   AF-A0A959DWT1-F1
#
_cell.length_a   1.000
_cell.length_b   1.000
_cell.length_c   1.000
_cell.angle_alpha   90.00
_cell.angle_beta   90.00
_cell.angle_gamma   90.00
#
_symmetry.space_group_name_H-M   'P 1'
#
loop_
_entity.id
_entity.type
_entity.pdbx_description
1 polymer ?
#
loop_
_entity_poly.entity_id
_entity_poly.type
_entity_poly.pdbx_seq_one_letter_code
_entity_poly.pdbx_strand_id
1 'polypeptide(L)' 'MSVLVGLLVISMIISGGFLIAFLWSSKNGQFEDQFSSANRILFEEKIKTKNKN' A
#
# COMPACT_ATOMS: atom_id res chain seq x y z
N MET A 1 28.13 0.91 28.96
CA MET A 1 28.09 2.10 28.07
C MET A 1 28.30 1.77 26.60
N SER A 2 29.22 0.88 26.22
CA SER A 2 29.41 0.48 24.80
C SER A 2 28.15 -0.11 24.12
N VAL A 3 27.39 -0.92 24.86
CA VAL A 3 26.18 -1.59 24.34
C VAL A 3 25.09 -0.59 23.92
N LEU A 4 24.90 0.50 24.67
CA LEU A 4 23.90 1.53 24.34
C LEU A 4 24.19 2.22 23.01
N VAL A 5 25.47 2.50 22.74
CA VAL A 5 25.90 3.10 21.47
C VAL A 5 25.64 2.13 20.32
N GLY A 6 25.92 0.83 20.50
CA GLY A 6 25.61 -0.20 19.52
C GLY A 6 24.11 -0.31 19.21
N LEU A 7 23.26 -0.31 20.25
CA LEU A 7 21.80 -0.35 20.09
C LEU A 7 21.27 0.88 19.33
N LEU A 8 21.84 2.06 19.56
CA LEU A 8 21.44 3.29 18.90
C LEU A 8 21.76 3.25 17.39
N VAL A 9 22.92 2.72 17.01
CA VAL A 9 23.28 2.56 15.60
C VAL A 9 22.36 1.55 14.91
N ILE A 10 22.10 0.41 15.57
CA ILE A 10 21.22 -0.64 15.03
C ILE A 10 19.79 -0.11 14.85
N SER A 11 19.26 0.65 15.81
CA SER A 11 17.91 1.22 15.70
C SER A 11 17.81 2.24 14.56
N MET A 12 18.86 3.03 14.33
CA MET A 12 18.93 3.98 13.22
C MET A 12 18.91 3.27 11.86
N ILE A 13 19.64 2.16 11.74
CA ILE A 13 19.66 1.33 10.52
C ILE A 13 18.28 0.72 10.26
N ILE A 14 17.65 0.14 11.29
CA ILE A 14 16.32 -0.46 11.17
C ILE A 14 15.30 0.62 10.76
N SER A 15 15.28 1.76 11.46
CA SER A 15 14.37 2.87 11.15
C SER A 15 14.58 3.40 9.73
N GLY A 16 15.82 3.61 9.30
CA GLY A 16 16.14 4.04 7.95
C GLY A 16 15.75 3.02 6.89
N GLY A 17 15.98 1.73 7.14
CA GLY A 17 15.59 0.65 6.23
C GLY A 17 14.08 0.57 6.04
N PHE A 18 13.31 0.65 7.12
CA PHE A 18 11.84 0.70 7.05
C PHE A 18 11.34 1.95 6.32
N LEU A 19 11.96 3.11 6.53
CA LEU A 19 11.60 4.34 5.84
C LEU A 19 11.83 4.23 4.33
N ILE A 20 13.00 3.71 3.90
CA ILE A 20 13.30 3.51 2.48
C ILE A 20 12.32 2.52 1.85
N ALA A 21 12.05 1.39 2.53
CA ALA A 21 11.08 0.41 2.07
C ALA A 21 9.66 1.00 1.95
N PHE A 22 9.26 1.84 2.91
CA PHE A 22 7.98 2.54 2.89
C PHE A 22 7.88 3.49 1.70
N LEU A 23 8.90 4.32 1.45
CA LEU A 23 8.90 5.25 0.33
C LEU A 23 8.90 4.51 -1.02
N TRP A 24 9.67 3.41 -1.13
CA TRP A 24 9.67 2.57 -2.33
C TRP A 24 8.30 1.93 -2.57
N SER A 25 7.69 1.36 -1.53
CA SER A 25 6.34 0.76 -1.58
C SER A 25 5.26 1.79 -1.93
N SER A 26 5.33 2.98 -1.35
CA SER A 26 4.41 4.08 -1.61
C SER A 26 4.49 4.58 -3.06
N LYS A 27 5.70 4.54 -3.66
CA LYS A 27 5.91 4.88 -5.07
C LYS A 27 5.54 3.74 -6.03
N ASN A 28 5.64 2.48 -5.63
CA ASN A 28 5.43 1.29 -6.47
C ASN A 28 3.95 0.99 -6.82
N GLY A 29 3.10 2.01 -6.93
CA GLY A 29 1.78 1.84 -7.54
C GLY A 29 0.75 1.08 -6.69
N GLN A 30 0.93 0.95 -5.36
CA GLN A 30 -0.11 0.39 -4.47
C GLN A 30 -1.46 1.12 -4.57
N PHE A 31 -1.45 2.37 -5.06
CA PHE A 31 -2.64 3.20 -5.26
C PHE A 31 -3.20 3.16 -6.68
N GLU A 32 -2.67 2.30 -7.57
CA GLU A 32 -3.16 2.15 -8.94
C GLU A 32 -4.38 1.23 -9.03
N ASP A 33 -4.65 0.41 -8.01
CA ASP A 33 -5.85 -0.43 -7.93
C ASP A 33 -7.10 0.36 -7.47
N GLN A 34 -7.33 1.53 -8.11
CA GLN A 34 -8.51 2.38 -7.83
C GLN A 34 -9.80 1.81 -8.43
N PHE A 35 -9.69 0.80 -9.29
CA PHE A 35 -10.81 0.09 -9.91
C PHE A 35 -10.86 -1.36 -9.44
N SER A 36 -11.11 -1.53 -8.14
CA SER A 36 -11.33 -2.84 -7.55
C SER A 36 -12.62 -3.49 -8.07
N SER A 37 -12.66 -4.83 -8.07
CA SER A 37 -13.81 -5.65 -8.45
C SER A 37 -15.10 -5.28 -7.72
N ALA A 38 -15.03 -4.63 -6.55
CA ALA A 38 -16.19 -4.12 -5.82
C ALA A 38 -16.95 -3.03 -6.58
N ASN A 39 -16.26 -2.11 -7.28
CA ASN A 39 -16.91 -1.08 -8.09
C ASN A 39 -17.67 -1.70 -9.26
N ARG A 40 -17.10 -2.76 -9.84
CA ARG A 40 -17.75 -3.53 -10.91
C ARG A 40 -19.07 -4.12 -10.43
N ILE A 41 -19.12 -4.74 -9.25
CA ILE A 41 -20.36 -5.34 -8.72
C ILE A 41 -21.44 -4.27 -8.43
N LEU A 42 -21.08 -3.11 -7.86
CA LEU A 42 -22.07 -2.06 -7.55
C LEU A 42 -22.68 -1.40 -8.79
N PHE A 43 -21.90 -1.20 -9.85
CA PHE A 43 -22.32 -0.40 -11.01
C PHE A 43 -22.69 -1.24 -12.25
N GLU A 44 -22.16 -2.46 -12.38
CA GLU A 44 -22.41 -3.32 -13.55
C GLU A 44 -23.76 -4.06 -13.46
N GLU A 45 -24.26 -4.34 -12.25
CA GLU A 45 -25.62 -4.86 -12.01
C GLU A 45 -26.69 -3.95 -12.63
N LYS A 46 -26.54 -2.61 -12.48
CA LYS A 46 -27.51 -1.63 -13.03
C LYS A 46 -27.58 -1.61 -14.55
N ILE A 47 -26.47 -1.90 -15.25
CA ILE A 47 -26.43 -1.85 -16.71
C ILE A 47 -27.09 -3.09 -17.32
N LYS A 48 -26.95 -4.26 -16.68
CA LYS A 48 -27.58 -5.51 -17.17
C LYS A 48 -29.11 -5.49 -17.07
N THR A 49 -29.69 -4.83 -16.07
CA THR A 49 -31.15 -4.72 -15.95
C THR A 49 -31.77 -3.82 -17.02
N LYS A 50 -31.06 -2.78 -17.48
CA LYS A 50 -31.57 -1.81 -18.47
C LYS A 50 -31.60 -2.35 -19.90
N ASN A 51 -30.71 -3.30 -20.23
CA ASN A 51 -30.59 -3.89 -21.57
C ASN A 51 -31.47 -5.13 -21.78
N LYS A 52 -32.31 -5.49 -20.81
CA LYS A 52 -33.22 -6.65 -20.89
C LYS A 52 -34.66 -6.27 -21.29
N ASN A 53 -34.85 -5.07 -21.84
CA ASN A 53 -36.14 -4.60 -22.36
C ASN A 53 -36.07 -4.42 -23.87
#